data_AF-A0A944C9H8-F1
#
_entry.id   AF-A0A944C9H8-F1
#
_cell.length_a   1.000
_cell.length_b   1.000
_cell.length_c   1.000
_cell.angle_alpha   90.00
_cell.angle_beta   90.00
_cell.angle_gamma   90.00
#
_symmetry.space_group_name_H-M   'P 1'
#
loop_
_entity.id
_entity.type
_entity.pdbx_description
1 polymer ?
#
loop_
_entity_poly.entity_id
_entity_poly.type
_entity_poly.pdbx_seq_one_letter_code
_entity_poly.pdbx_strand_id
1 'polypeptide(L)'
;ILKELLLWGEEEVAPRAIMAMEGSDYFVAGDWCRFCPAKARCRKRAEFNLDLARMEFQKPPLLSNEEIGEVLAKADHLKKWAEEVSEYALEQALAGEHFDGWKLVEGRSNRKYADEIQVADKLKAAGFDEAMLYQRKLYGITEMEKLVGKKKLAATLGDLLIKPAGKPVLVPESDKREAINTTEAAKADFTTGNDEDVPF
;
A
#
# COMPACT_ATOMS: atom_id res chain seq x y z
N ILE A 1 -42.81 -9.86 -44.70
CA ILE A 1 -43.59 -10.85 -43.90
C ILE A 1 -43.40 -12.29 -44.39
N LEU A 2 -44.01 -12.76 -45.49
CA LEU A 2 -43.92 -14.20 -45.85
C LEU A 2 -42.48 -14.67 -46.15
N LYS A 3 -41.74 -13.93 -47.00
CA LYS A 3 -40.34 -14.27 -47.32
C LYS A 3 -39.43 -14.25 -46.08
N GLU A 4 -39.65 -13.30 -45.18
CA GLU A 4 -38.87 -13.19 -43.92
C GLU A 4 -39.17 -14.35 -42.97
N LEU A 5 -40.43 -14.79 -42.88
CA LEU A 5 -40.81 -15.94 -42.05
C LEU A 5 -40.24 -17.25 -42.61
N LEU A 6 -40.22 -17.41 -43.94
CA LEU A 6 -39.60 -18.56 -44.58
C LEU A 6 -38.09 -18.57 -44.33
N LEU A 7 -37.42 -17.42 -44.48
CA LEU A 7 -36.00 -17.28 -44.20
C LEU A 7 -35.67 -17.59 -42.73
N TRP A 8 -36.46 -17.08 -41.78
CA TRP A 8 -36.30 -17.42 -40.36
C TRP A 8 -36.49 -18.92 -40.09
N GLY A 9 -37.44 -19.56 -40.78
CA GLY A 9 -37.65 -21.00 -40.72
C GLY A 9 -36.42 -21.79 -41.19
N GLU A 10 -35.81 -21.37 -42.31
CA GLU A 10 -34.65 -22.02 -42.92
C GLU A 10 -33.36 -21.77 -42.14
N GLU A 11 -33.12 -20.54 -41.68
CA GLU A 11 -31.85 -20.14 -41.07
C GLU A 11 -31.81 -20.33 -39.55
N GLU A 12 -32.95 -20.22 -38.86
CA GLU A 12 -32.98 -20.25 -37.39
C GLU A 12 -33.65 -21.52 -36.84
N VAL A 13 -34.82 -21.89 -37.37
CA VAL A 13 -35.61 -23.01 -36.83
C VAL A 13 -35.06 -24.36 -37.25
N ALA A 14 -34.86 -24.57 -38.56
CA ALA A 14 -34.43 -25.87 -39.09
C ALA A 14 -33.06 -26.32 -38.53
N PRO A 15 -32.02 -25.47 -38.45
CA PRO A 15 -30.73 -25.88 -37.90
C PRO A 15 -30.80 -26.25 -36.42
N ARG A 16 -31.58 -25.52 -35.62
CA ARG A 16 -31.79 -25.83 -34.19
C ARG A 16 -32.57 -27.11 -33.97
N ALA A 17 -33.55 -27.40 -34.84
CA ALA A 17 -34.27 -28.67 -34.79
C ALA A 17 -33.33 -29.85 -35.08
N ILE A 18 -32.45 -29.73 -36.07
CA ILE A 18 -31.44 -30.75 -36.38
C ILE A 18 -30.49 -30.94 -35.19
N MET A 19 -29.93 -29.86 -34.64
CA MET A 19 -29.05 -29.92 -33.45
C MET A 19 -29.73 -30.62 -32.26
N ALA A 20 -31.02 -30.38 -32.05
CA ALA A 20 -31.77 -31.06 -30.99
C ALA A 20 -31.95 -32.57 -31.26
N MET A 21 -32.20 -32.96 -32.51
CA MET A 21 -32.31 -34.38 -32.91
C MET A 21 -30.97 -35.13 -32.79
N GLU A 22 -29.86 -34.44 -33.04
CA GLU A 22 -28.50 -34.98 -32.94
C GLU A 22 -27.97 -35.01 -31.49
N GLY A 23 -28.71 -34.46 -30.52
CA GLY A 23 -28.35 -34.49 -29.11
C GLY A 23 -27.32 -33.41 -28.71
N SER A 24 -27.41 -32.21 -29.28
CA SER A 24 -26.57 -31.07 -28.92
C SER A 24 -26.68 -30.67 -27.44
N ASP A 25 -25.58 -30.13 -26.91
CA ASP A 25 -25.47 -29.50 -25.59
C ASP A 25 -25.83 -27.99 -25.61
N TYR A 26 -26.35 -27.48 -26.73
CA TYR A 26 -26.75 -26.09 -26.87
C TYR A 26 -28.05 -25.79 -26.11
N PHE A 27 -27.91 -25.12 -24.95
CA PHE A 27 -29.04 -24.68 -24.13
C PHE A 27 -28.98 -23.17 -23.85
N VAL A 28 -30.13 -22.51 -23.96
CA VAL A 28 -30.30 -21.09 -23.62
C VAL A 28 -31.44 -20.92 -22.61
N ALA A 29 -31.15 -20.21 -21.53
CA ALA A 29 -32.16 -19.84 -20.53
C ALA A 29 -32.79 -18.49 -20.87
N GLY A 30 -34.09 -18.36 -20.66
CA GLY A 30 -34.87 -17.14 -20.91
C GLY A 30 -36.30 -17.25 -20.38
N ASP A 31 -37.17 -16.31 -20.73
CA ASP A 31 -38.55 -16.26 -20.21
C ASP A 31 -39.36 -17.53 -20.50
N TRP A 32 -39.07 -18.19 -21.63
CA TRP A 32 -39.69 -19.46 -22.02
C TRP A 32 -39.39 -20.60 -21.04
N CYS A 33 -38.35 -20.51 -20.21
CA CYS A 33 -38.03 -21.53 -19.21
C CYS A 33 -39.15 -21.78 -18.20
N ARG A 34 -40.08 -20.84 -18.00
CA ARG A 34 -41.25 -21.04 -17.12
C ARG A 34 -42.17 -22.19 -17.57
N PHE A 35 -42.18 -22.47 -18.88
CA PHE A 35 -42.99 -23.50 -19.52
C PHE A 35 -42.22 -24.80 -19.75
N CYS A 36 -40.91 -24.83 -19.49
CA CYS A 36 -40.08 -26.01 -19.71
C CYS A 36 -40.41 -27.12 -18.69
N PRO A 37 -40.66 -28.38 -19.10
CA PRO A 37 -40.84 -29.50 -18.16
C PRO A 37 -39.62 -29.75 -17.28
N ALA A 38 -38.41 -29.52 -17.81
CA ALA A 38 -37.16 -29.68 -17.09
C ALA A 38 -36.80 -28.48 -16.19
N LYS A 39 -37.69 -27.49 -16.03
CA LYS A 39 -37.41 -26.20 -15.37
C LYS A 39 -36.86 -26.29 -13.93
N ALA A 40 -37.12 -27.39 -13.21
CA ALA A 40 -36.61 -27.62 -11.86
C ALA A 40 -35.21 -28.25 -11.83
N ARG A 41 -34.81 -28.96 -12.89
CA ARG A 41 -33.54 -29.72 -12.97
C ARG A 41 -32.61 -29.26 -14.10
N CYS A 42 -32.99 -28.22 -14.84
CA CYS A 42 -32.22 -27.69 -15.96
C CYS A 42 -30.98 -26.95 -15.44
N ARG A 43 -29.78 -27.50 -15.71
CA ARG A 43 -28.50 -26.91 -15.32
C ARG A 43 -28.35 -25.48 -15.85
N LYS A 44 -28.71 -25.24 -17.12
CA LYS A 44 -28.58 -23.91 -17.73
C LYS A 44 -29.47 -22.85 -17.07
N ARG A 45 -30.65 -23.25 -16.59
CA ARG A 45 -31.55 -22.36 -15.84
C ARG A 45 -31.02 -22.10 -14.43
N ALA A 46 -30.39 -23.10 -13.80
CA ALA A 46 -29.73 -22.91 -12.51
C ALA A 46 -28.55 -21.93 -12.64
N GLU A 47 -27.70 -22.07 -13.66
CA GLU A 47 -26.62 -21.13 -13.97
C GLU A 47 -27.13 -19.70 -14.16
N PHE A 48 -28.17 -19.53 -15.00
CA PHE A 48 -28.79 -18.22 -15.24
C PHE A 48 -29.32 -17.56 -13.95
N ASN A 49 -29.88 -18.36 -13.03
CA ASN A 49 -30.35 -17.85 -11.74
C ASN A 49 -29.22 -17.59 -10.74
N LEU A 50 -28.11 -18.33 -10.81
CA LEU A 50 -26.93 -18.10 -9.95
C LEU A 50 -26.16 -16.84 -10.36
N ASP A 51 -26.21 -16.45 -11.63
CA ASP A 51 -25.63 -15.18 -12.09
C ASP A 51 -26.32 -13.95 -11.46
N LEU A 52 -27.62 -14.04 -11.14
CA LEU A 52 -28.31 -13.02 -10.33
C LEU A 52 -27.74 -12.94 -8.91
N ALA A 53 -27.48 -14.09 -8.28
CA ALA A 53 -26.86 -14.11 -6.95
C ALA A 53 -25.44 -13.53 -6.95
N ARG A 54 -24.68 -13.69 -8.04
CA ARG A 54 -23.35 -13.05 -8.19
C ARG A 54 -23.42 -11.52 -8.12
N MET A 55 -24.54 -10.90 -8.50
CA MET A 55 -24.74 -9.45 -8.38
C MET A 55 -25.04 -9.01 -6.94
N GLU A 56 -25.79 -9.82 -6.17
CA GLU A 56 -26.05 -9.56 -4.74
C GLU A 56 -24.81 -9.77 -3.85
N PHE A 57 -23.85 -10.60 -4.27
CA PHE A 57 -22.60 -10.85 -3.56
C PHE A 57 -21.39 -10.05 -4.09
N GLN A 58 -21.61 -9.05 -4.94
CA GLN A 58 -20.52 -8.12 -5.30
C GLN A 58 -20.12 -7.33 -4.05
N LYS A 59 -18.94 -7.65 -3.51
CA LYS A 59 -18.34 -6.84 -2.44
C LYS A 59 -18.22 -5.38 -2.92
N PRO A 60 -18.45 -4.39 -2.04
CA PRO A 60 -18.27 -2.99 -2.38
C PRO A 60 -16.90 -2.75 -3.02
N PRO A 61 -16.78 -1.76 -3.93
CA PRO A 61 -15.52 -1.48 -4.61
C PRO A 61 -14.41 -1.00 -3.66
N LEU A 62 -14.77 -0.61 -2.42
CA LEU A 62 -13.86 -0.14 -1.39
C LEU A 62 -13.93 -1.08 -0.19
N LEU A 63 -12.77 -1.32 0.43
CA LEU A 63 -12.67 -2.10 1.66
C LEU A 63 -13.36 -1.36 2.81
N SER A 64 -14.06 -2.10 3.66
CA SER A 64 -14.58 -1.54 4.92
C SER A 64 -13.44 -1.30 5.93
N ASN A 65 -13.71 -0.51 6.97
CA ASN A 65 -12.74 -0.27 8.04
C ASN A 65 -12.37 -1.57 8.77
N GLU A 66 -13.31 -2.49 8.93
CA GLU A 66 -13.08 -3.82 9.49
C GLU A 66 -12.15 -4.64 8.59
N GLU A 67 -12.39 -4.66 7.27
CA GLU A 67 -11.51 -5.35 6.32
C GLU A 67 -10.10 -4.74 6.33
N ILE A 68 -9.98 -3.41 6.44
CA ILE A 68 -8.68 -2.74 6.60
C ILE A 68 -8.00 -3.17 7.91
N GLY A 69 -8.74 -3.26 9.03
CA GLY A 69 -8.21 -3.74 10.30
C GLY A 69 -7.68 -5.18 10.22
N GLU A 70 -8.39 -6.08 9.54
CA GLU A 70 -7.95 -7.45 9.30
C GLU A 70 -6.68 -7.51 8.42
N VAL A 71 -6.60 -6.66 7.39
CA VAL A 71 -5.39 -6.54 6.56
C VAL A 71 -4.22 -6.09 7.41
N LEU A 72 -4.39 -5.05 8.24
CA LEU A 72 -3.32 -4.54 9.10
C LEU A 72 -2.82 -5.60 10.10
N ALA A 73 -3.72 -6.40 10.67
CA ALA A 73 -3.35 -7.47 11.59
C ALA A 73 -2.48 -8.55 10.92
N LYS A 74 -2.68 -8.82 9.63
CA LYS A 74 -1.91 -9.81 8.86
C LYS A 74 -0.66 -9.22 8.19
N ALA A 75 -0.69 -7.93 7.84
CA ALA A 75 0.36 -7.28 7.07
C ALA A 75 1.71 -7.26 7.78
N ASP A 76 1.75 -7.04 9.10
CA ASP A 76 3.00 -7.05 9.87
C ASP A 76 3.67 -8.43 9.86
N HIS A 77 2.87 -9.49 10.04
CA HIS A 77 3.37 -10.86 9.96
C HIS A 77 3.87 -11.20 8.55
N LEU A 78 3.12 -10.81 7.51
CA LEU A 78 3.52 -11.05 6.12
C LEU A 78 4.84 -10.33 5.79
N LYS A 79 4.99 -9.08 6.23
CA LYS A 79 6.21 -8.30 6.03
C LYS A 79 7.42 -8.96 6.69
N LYS A 80 7.29 -9.35 7.97
CA LYS A 80 8.35 -10.04 8.70
C LYS A 80 8.75 -11.35 8.05
N TRP A 81 7.78 -12.18 7.69
CA TRP A 81 8.06 -13.44 7.01
C TRP A 81 8.74 -13.23 5.65
N ALA A 82 8.35 -12.20 4.88
CA ALA A 82 9.04 -11.87 3.64
C ALA A 82 10.49 -11.41 3.86
N GLU A 83 10.75 -10.65 4.93
CA GLU A 83 12.11 -10.27 5.35
C GLU A 83 12.93 -11.51 5.73
N GLU A 84 12.38 -12.41 6.56
CA GLU A 84 13.04 -13.67 6.95
C GLU A 84 13.35 -14.59 5.75
N VAL A 85 12.42 -14.72 4.80
CA VAL A 85 12.65 -15.49 3.57
C VAL A 85 13.75 -14.86 2.73
N SER A 86 13.80 -13.53 2.65
CA SER A 86 14.84 -12.82 1.92
C SER A 86 16.22 -12.99 2.56
N GLU A 87 16.30 -12.94 3.89
CA GLU A 87 17.52 -13.20 4.66
C GLU A 87 18.01 -14.64 4.47
N TYR A 88 17.11 -15.61 4.62
CA TYR A 88 17.42 -17.02 4.39
C TYR A 88 17.93 -17.26 2.97
N ALA A 89 17.23 -16.75 1.94
CA ALA A 89 17.64 -16.90 0.56
C ALA A 89 19.02 -16.27 0.28
N LEU A 90 19.34 -15.14 0.92
CA LEU A 90 20.67 -14.52 0.83
C LEU A 90 21.74 -15.41 1.46
N GLU A 91 21.50 -15.96 2.65
CA GLU A 91 22.43 -16.89 3.32
C GLU A 91 22.69 -18.14 2.47
N GLN A 92 21.64 -18.74 1.91
CA GLN A 92 21.77 -19.90 1.03
C GLN A 92 22.49 -19.55 -0.28
N ALA A 93 22.19 -18.39 -0.88
CA ALA A 93 22.89 -17.93 -2.07
C ALA A 93 24.39 -17.67 -1.83
N LEU A 94 24.76 -17.17 -0.64
CA LEU A 94 26.15 -17.05 -0.22
C LEU A 94 26.83 -18.42 -0.02
N ALA A 95 26.07 -19.44 0.37
CA ALA A 95 26.53 -20.82 0.47
C ALA A 95 26.59 -21.56 -0.89
N GLY A 96 26.14 -20.93 -1.98
CA GLY A 96 26.23 -21.46 -3.35
C GLY A 96 24.93 -22.02 -3.92
N GLU A 97 23.81 -21.91 -3.20
CA GLU A 97 22.48 -22.25 -3.72
C GLU A 97 22.01 -21.21 -4.76
N HIS A 98 21.16 -21.64 -5.69
CA HIS A 98 20.62 -20.78 -6.74
C HIS A 98 19.09 -20.73 -6.68
N PHE A 99 18.53 -19.53 -6.73
CA PHE A 99 17.08 -19.29 -6.80
C PHE A 99 16.71 -18.75 -8.18
N ASP A 100 15.79 -19.43 -8.87
CA ASP A 100 15.39 -19.07 -10.23
C ASP A 100 14.87 -17.63 -10.32
N GLY A 101 15.40 -16.87 -11.28
CA GLY A 101 15.08 -15.45 -11.48
C GLY A 101 15.86 -14.47 -10.60
N TRP A 102 16.73 -14.96 -9.71
CA TRP A 102 17.56 -14.13 -8.83
C TRP A 102 19.05 -14.35 -9.11
N LYS A 103 19.86 -13.33 -8.83
CA LYS A 103 21.32 -13.40 -8.91
C LYS A 103 21.95 -12.72 -7.70
N LEU A 104 23.03 -13.29 -7.19
CA LEU A 104 23.84 -12.67 -6.16
C LEU A 104 24.76 -11.63 -6.80
N VAL A 105 24.75 -10.41 -6.29
CA VAL A 105 25.58 -9.29 -6.75
C VAL A 105 26.15 -8.54 -5.56
N GLU A 106 27.25 -7.82 -5.77
CA GLU A 106 27.74 -6.87 -4.77
C GLU A 106 26.68 -5.78 -4.54
N GLY A 107 26.41 -5.50 -3.27
CA GLY A 107 25.57 -4.37 -2.88
C GLY A 107 26.17 -3.04 -3.38
N ARG A 108 25.36 -1.99 -3.37
CA ARG A 108 25.84 -0.66 -3.75
C ARG A 108 26.95 -0.22 -2.80
N SER A 109 28.17 -0.02 -3.33
CA SER A 109 29.26 0.57 -2.56
C SER A 109 29.06 2.07 -2.44
N ASN A 110 29.07 2.59 -1.21
CA ASN A 110 29.10 4.02 -0.96
C ASN A 110 30.56 4.44 -0.78
N ARG A 111 30.98 5.48 -1.50
CA ARG A 111 32.30 6.09 -1.28
C ARG A 111 32.34 6.69 0.13
N LYS A 112 33.39 6.37 0.87
CA LYS A 112 33.70 6.95 2.18
C LYS A 112 35.12 7.50 2.16
N TYR A 113 35.37 8.56 2.93
CA TYR A 113 36.73 9.03 3.14
C TYR A 113 37.50 8.00 3.97
N ALA A 114 38.74 7.72 3.57
CA ALA A 114 39.60 6.77 4.28
C ALA A 114 40.17 7.36 5.57
N ASP A 115 40.48 8.66 5.55
CA ASP A 115 41.02 9.44 6.66
C ASP A 115 40.57 10.89 6.48
N GLU A 116 39.70 11.37 7.35
CA GLU A 116 39.11 12.71 7.26
C GLU A 116 40.16 13.82 7.40
N ILE A 117 41.23 13.58 8.18
CA ILE A 117 42.31 14.56 8.39
C ILE A 117 43.12 14.69 7.10
N GLN A 118 43.54 13.57 6.52
CA GLN A 118 44.29 13.60 5.26
C GLN A 118 43.46 14.16 4.09
N VAL A 119 42.14 13.92 4.11
CA VAL A 119 41.23 14.52 3.12
C VAL A 119 41.15 16.03 3.31
N ALA A 120 40.97 16.51 4.53
CA ALA A 120 40.94 17.94 4.82
C ALA A 120 42.26 18.63 4.47
N ASP A 121 43.41 18.02 4.79
CA ASP A 121 44.73 18.57 4.47
C ASP A 121 44.99 18.62 2.96
N LYS A 122 44.60 17.57 2.21
CA LYS A 122 44.70 17.57 0.74
C LYS A 122 43.78 18.60 0.10
N LEU A 123 42.57 18.79 0.63
CA LEU A 123 41.64 19.78 0.12
C LEU A 123 42.10 21.22 0.45
N LYS A 124 42.64 21.45 1.66
CA LYS A 124 43.31 22.70 2.02
C LYS A 124 44.49 23.01 1.11
N ALA A 125 45.36 22.02 0.86
CA ALA A 125 46.49 22.16 -0.06
C ALA A 125 46.07 22.41 -1.52
N ALA A 126 44.88 21.93 -1.90
CA ALA A 126 44.28 22.19 -3.21
C ALA A 126 43.56 23.55 -3.31
N GLY A 127 43.60 24.38 -2.26
CA GLY A 127 43.05 25.74 -2.25
C GLY A 127 41.57 25.84 -1.86
N PHE A 128 40.97 24.78 -1.33
CA PHE A 128 39.63 24.85 -0.75
C PHE A 128 39.69 25.43 0.67
N ASP A 129 38.80 26.35 0.99
CA ASP A 129 38.67 26.92 2.33
C ASP A 129 38.23 25.85 3.33
N GLU A 130 38.94 25.75 4.45
CA GLU A 130 38.65 24.83 5.54
C GLU A 130 37.21 24.98 6.07
N ALA A 131 36.65 26.20 6.06
CA ALA A 131 35.28 26.44 6.47
C ALA A 131 34.25 25.76 5.56
N MET A 132 34.61 25.42 4.32
CA MET A 132 33.77 24.68 3.38
C MET A 132 33.93 23.15 3.49
N LEU A 133 34.97 22.67 4.17
CA LEU A 133 35.25 21.23 4.32
C LEU A 133 34.43 20.58 5.42
N TYR A 134 33.93 21.38 6.37
CA TYR A 134 33.18 20.93 7.53
C TYR A 134 31.79 21.57 7.59
N GLN A 135 30.79 20.78 7.97
CA GLN A 135 29.44 21.29 8.17
C GLN A 135 29.27 21.78 9.61
N ARG A 136 29.19 23.11 9.80
CA ARG A 136 28.83 23.70 11.10
C ARG A 136 27.32 23.56 11.34
N LYS A 137 26.90 22.51 12.05
CA LYS A 137 25.50 22.27 12.44
C LYS A 137 25.28 22.60 13.91
N LEU A 138 24.11 23.16 14.25
CA LEU A 138 23.70 23.33 15.65
C LEU A 138 23.59 21.95 16.33
N TYR A 139 24.14 21.83 17.54
CA TYR A 139 24.03 20.59 18.31
C TYR A 139 22.57 20.21 18.56
N GLY A 140 22.31 18.90 18.60
CA GLY A 140 21.03 18.38 19.05
C GLY A 140 20.77 18.74 20.51
N ILE A 141 19.50 18.77 20.92
CA ILE A 141 19.07 19.21 22.27
C ILE A 141 19.87 18.50 23.37
N THR A 142 20.08 17.19 23.27
CA THR A 142 20.81 16.42 24.29
C THR A 142 22.28 16.82 24.42
N GLU A 143 22.96 17.12 23.32
CA GLU A 143 24.36 17.56 23.35
C GLU A 143 24.46 19.02 23.83
N MET A 144 23.51 19.87 23.41
CA MET A 144 23.41 21.24 23.88
C MET A 144 23.11 21.32 25.38
N GLU A 145 22.27 20.42 25.90
CA GLU A 145 21.98 20.28 27.34
C GLU A 145 23.22 19.86 28.14
N LYS A 146 24.11 19.03 27.58
CA LYS A 146 25.39 18.66 28.22
C LYS A 146 26.36 19.83 28.25
N LEU A 147 26.43 20.62 27.18
CA LEU A 147 27.34 21.77 27.07
C LEU A 147 26.92 22.95 27.95
N VAL A 148 25.65 23.34 27.86
CA VAL A 148 25.13 24.57 28.49
C VAL A 148 24.48 24.27 29.86
N GLY A 149 24.02 23.03 30.07
CA GLY A 149 23.29 22.59 31.25
C GLY A 149 21.78 22.81 31.10
N LYS A 150 20.96 21.78 31.42
CA LYS A 150 19.50 21.78 31.21
C LYS A 150 18.78 23.06 31.66
N LYS A 151 19.08 23.54 32.88
CA LYS A 151 18.44 24.73 33.45
C LYS A 151 18.81 26.01 32.70
N LYS A 152 20.08 26.16 32.31
CA LYS A 152 20.56 27.33 31.57
C LYS A 152 20.06 27.30 30.13
N LEU A 153 20.08 26.12 29.50
CA LEU A 153 19.55 25.96 28.16
C LEU A 153 18.06 26.31 28.08
N ALA A 154 17.24 25.82 29.02
CA ALA A 154 15.83 26.15 29.09
C ALA A 154 15.60 27.65 29.37
N ALA A 155 16.41 28.27 30.23
CA ALA A 155 16.32 29.71 30.50
C ALA A 155 16.76 30.58 29.31
N THR A 156 17.72 30.11 28.50
CA THR A 156 18.25 30.87 27.36
C THR A 156 17.44 30.66 26.08
N LEU A 157 17.00 29.43 25.80
CA LEU A 157 16.22 29.12 24.60
C LEU A 157 14.73 29.35 24.80
N GLY A 158 14.23 29.30 26.05
CA GLY A 158 12.84 29.63 26.38
C GLY A 158 11.82 29.00 25.43
N ASP A 159 11.16 29.90 24.70
CA ASP A 159 10.13 29.71 23.68
C ASP A 159 10.60 29.07 22.37
N LEU A 160 11.92 28.98 22.13
CA LEU A 160 12.50 28.30 20.97
C LEU A 160 12.60 26.77 21.16
N LEU A 161 12.44 26.26 22.39
CA LEU A 161 12.48 24.81 22.67
C LEU A 161 11.07 24.21 22.59
N ILE A 162 10.58 23.96 21.38
CA ILE A 162 9.30 23.30 21.18
C ILE A 162 9.42 21.79 21.35
N LYS A 163 8.46 21.18 22.07
CA LYS A 163 8.25 19.73 22.07
C LYS A 163 7.08 19.44 21.13
N PRO A 164 7.33 19.24 19.82
CA PRO A 164 6.25 18.91 18.90
C PRO A 164 5.59 17.60 19.35
N ALA A 165 4.27 17.53 19.22
CA ALA A 165 3.55 16.28 19.42
C ALA A 165 4.13 15.22 18.46
N GLY A 166 4.34 14.00 18.97
CA GLY A 166 4.82 12.90 18.14
C GLY A 166 3.85 12.66 16.98
N LYS A 167 4.38 12.37 15.79
CA LYS A 167 3.56 12.02 14.63
C LYS A 167 2.61 10.87 15.01
N PRO A 168 1.28 10.98 14.78
CA PRO A 168 0.36 9.89 15.05
C PRO A 168 0.74 8.63 14.27
N VAL A 169 0.76 7.49 14.95
CA VAL A 169 1.02 6.17 14.36
C VAL A 169 -0.14 5.26 14.75
N LEU A 170 -0.71 4.57 13.77
CA LEU A 170 -1.71 3.54 14.03
C LEU A 170 -1.01 2.31 14.62
N VAL A 171 -1.50 1.86 15.77
CA VAL A 171 -0.99 0.71 16.51
C VAL A 171 -2.17 -0.19 16.91
N PRO A 172 -1.96 -1.50 17.13
CA PRO A 172 -3.01 -2.39 17.61
C PRO A 172 -3.58 -1.94 18.97
N GLU A 173 -4.83 -2.27 19.29
CA GLU A 173 -5.46 -1.94 20.58
C GLU A 173 -4.74 -2.56 21.80
N SER A 174 -3.92 -3.58 21.58
CA SER A 174 -3.07 -4.15 22.63
C SER A 174 -1.89 -3.24 23.02
N ASP A 175 -1.59 -2.19 22.24
CA ASP A 175 -0.59 -1.20 22.62
C ASP A 175 -1.05 -0.43 23.86
N LYS A 176 -0.16 -0.27 24.84
CA LYS A 176 -0.49 0.35 26.13
C LYS A 176 -0.60 1.88 26.07
N ARG A 177 -0.22 2.50 24.95
CA ARG A 177 -0.26 3.96 24.78
C ARG A 177 -1.70 4.42 24.58
N GLU A 178 -2.04 5.56 25.19
CA GLU A 178 -3.38 6.13 25.09
C GLU A 178 -3.69 6.57 23.64
N ALA A 179 -4.91 6.30 23.19
CA ALA A 179 -5.37 6.71 21.87
C ALA A 179 -5.50 8.24 21.81
N ILE A 180 -5.04 8.84 20.71
CA ILE A 180 -5.14 10.28 20.49
C ILE A 180 -6.59 10.63 20.15
N ASN A 181 -7.23 11.50 20.94
CA ASN A 181 -8.54 12.08 20.61
C ASN A 181 -8.37 13.09 19.45
N THR A 182 -8.82 12.71 18.26
CA THR A 182 -8.62 13.44 17.00
C THR A 182 -9.37 14.77 16.90
N THR A 183 -10.35 15.04 17.78
CA THR A 183 -11.11 16.30 17.81
C THR A 183 -10.34 17.49 18.36
N GLU A 184 -9.30 17.28 19.15
CA GLU A 184 -8.47 18.33 19.75
C GLU A 184 -7.19 18.58 18.94
N ALA A 185 -6.59 17.52 18.39
CA ALA A 185 -5.37 17.62 17.57
C ALA A 185 -5.60 18.37 16.25
N ALA A 186 -6.75 18.16 15.59
CA ALA A 186 -7.08 18.84 14.35
C ALA A 186 -7.30 20.36 14.52
N LYS A 187 -7.63 20.84 15.72
CA LYS A 187 -7.82 22.28 15.99
C LYS A 187 -6.50 23.01 16.22
N ALA A 188 -5.46 22.32 16.71
CA ALA A 188 -4.16 22.92 16.99
C ALA A 188 -3.33 23.19 15.72
N ASP A 189 -3.58 22.45 14.63
CA ASP A 189 -2.87 22.63 13.36
C ASP A 189 -3.34 23.87 12.56
N PHE A 190 -4.50 24.46 12.86
CA PHE A 190 -5.04 25.64 12.16
C PHE A 190 -4.83 26.98 12.89
N THR A 191 -4.22 27.00 14.08
CA THR A 191 -4.09 28.24 14.90
C THR A 191 -2.70 28.88 14.88
N THR A 192 -1.84 28.57 13.89
CA THR A 192 -0.55 29.26 13.70
C THR A 192 -0.44 29.91 12.32
N GLY A 193 -1.44 30.71 11.95
CA GLY A 193 -1.34 31.72 10.91
C GLY A 193 -1.51 33.10 11.54
N ASN A 194 -0.41 33.72 11.96
CA ASN A 194 -0.43 35.11 12.39
C ASN A 194 -0.41 35.95 11.10
N ASP A 195 -1.60 36.27 10.58
CA ASP A 195 -1.79 37.30 9.57
C ASP A 195 -1.51 38.66 10.25
N GLU A 196 -0.27 39.12 10.18
CA GLU A 196 0.04 40.52 10.46
C GLU A 196 -0.28 41.35 9.22
N ASP A 197 -1.39 42.07 9.32
CA ASP A 197 -1.82 43.16 8.45
C ASP A 197 -0.65 44.12 8.15
N VAL A 198 -0.25 44.20 6.88
CA VAL A 198 0.58 45.30 6.38
C VAL A 198 -0.38 46.33 5.77
N PRO A 199 -0.55 47.53 6.35
CA PRO A 199 -1.35 48.57 5.73
C PRO A 199 -0.58 49.18 4.56
N PHE A 200 -1.32 49.34 3.46
CA PHE A 200 -1.03 49.95 2.15
C PHE A 200 0.16 50.92 2.06
#